data_AF-A0A1F3LFD8-F1
#
_entry.id   AF-A0A1F3LFD8-F1
#
_cell.length_a   1.000
_cell.length_b   1.000
_cell.length_c   1.000
_cell.angle_alpha   90.00
_cell.angle_beta   90.00
_cell.angle_gamma   90.00
#
_symmetry.space_group_name_H-M   'P 1'
#
loop_
_entity.id
_entity.type
_entity.pdbx_description
1 polymer ?
#
loop_
_entity_poly.entity_id
_entity_poly.type
_entity_poly.pdbx_seq_one_letter_code
_entity_poly.pdbx_strand_id
1 'polypeptide(L)'
;MFYKEFIDNGGAKLEPLYGRQEGRAIALRLLQYRCGLGPHDHIIDPFGIISEGCVTEMESDMAELVAARPLQYVLGFAEFCGRKFLVEEGVLIPRPETEELVGWILGNRQQAIGNRQEGTGNGQWALGNRQEAMGNRVVRILDAACGSGCIGITLAAEIAGSNSFVGSEIFALDLSDKALEVTTKNASRLLTEASSSISIQQTHKSLLHPYKADILAGPSGQDVIESHSLDIIVSNPPYVRDQERALMHKNVIDFEPTEALFVSDHNPLVFYKALVEWGLRLLKPGGSIYLEINEAYGKEVVEMLALAGYTGLILRKDLNDKDRMVRGILK
;
A
#
# COMPACT_ATOMS: atom_id res chain seq x y z
N MET A 1 3.77 -31.31 18.71
CA MET A 1 3.63 -29.97 19.31
C MET A 1 2.19 -29.51 19.13
N PHE A 2 1.56 -28.97 20.17
CA PHE A 2 0.18 -28.47 20.09
C PHE A 2 0.11 -27.00 19.66
N TYR A 3 -1.01 -26.55 19.09
CA TYR A 3 -1.23 -25.15 18.71
C TYR A 3 -0.96 -24.19 19.88
N LYS A 4 -1.58 -24.44 21.04
CA LYS A 4 -1.39 -23.61 22.24
C LYS A 4 0.08 -23.57 22.68
N GLU A 5 0.76 -24.72 22.65
CA GLU A 5 2.16 -24.84 23.03
C GLU A 5 3.07 -24.01 22.10
N PHE A 6 2.85 -24.08 20.79
CA PHE A 6 3.60 -23.27 19.81
C PHE A 6 3.39 -21.77 20.03
N ILE A 7 2.15 -21.33 20.22
CA ILE A 7 1.81 -19.91 20.42
C ILE A 7 2.43 -19.39 21.73
N ASP A 8 2.34 -20.16 22.82
CA ASP A 8 2.90 -19.78 24.12
C ASP A 8 4.43 -19.69 24.06
N ASN A 9 5.09 -20.72 23.50
CA ASN A 9 6.55 -20.77 23.39
C ASN A 9 7.10 -19.73 22.41
N GLY A 10 6.46 -19.58 21.25
CA GLY A 10 6.81 -18.55 20.27
C GLY A 10 6.63 -17.15 20.81
N GLY A 11 5.51 -16.89 21.49
CA GLY A 11 5.26 -15.62 22.16
C GLY A 11 6.32 -15.26 23.20
N ALA A 12 6.74 -16.24 24.02
CA ALA A 12 7.81 -16.03 25.00
C ALA A 12 9.17 -15.74 24.35
N LYS A 13 9.49 -16.38 23.21
CA LYS A 13 10.72 -16.10 22.44
C LYS A 13 10.73 -14.69 21.83
N LEU A 14 9.55 -14.17 21.45
CA LEU A 14 9.39 -12.88 20.79
C LEU A 14 9.12 -11.72 21.77
N GLU A 15 8.74 -12.02 23.01
CA GLU A 15 8.46 -11.02 24.06
C GLU A 15 9.58 -9.99 24.28
N PRO A 16 10.89 -10.34 24.22
CA PRO A 16 11.96 -9.35 24.37
C PRO A 16 12.02 -8.30 23.24
N LEU A 17 11.48 -8.61 22.06
CA LEU A 17 11.48 -7.70 20.91
C LEU A 17 10.19 -6.88 20.87
N TYR A 18 9.03 -7.56 20.91
CA TYR A 18 7.73 -6.97 20.60
C TYR A 18 6.84 -6.79 21.85
N GLY A 19 7.28 -7.29 23.01
CA GLY A 19 6.42 -7.44 24.17
C GLY A 19 5.46 -8.63 24.06
N ARG A 20 4.80 -8.96 25.18
CA ARG A 20 4.05 -10.21 25.32
C ARG A 20 2.89 -10.36 24.34
N GLN A 21 2.08 -9.31 24.18
CA GLN A 21 0.86 -9.38 23.38
C GLN A 21 1.19 -9.49 21.88
N GLU A 22 2.08 -8.64 21.39
CA GLU A 22 2.48 -8.62 19.98
C GLU A 22 3.30 -9.86 19.61
N GLY A 23 4.24 -10.30 20.46
CA GLY A 23 4.99 -11.54 20.24
C GLY A 23 4.07 -12.76 20.12
N ARG A 24 3.03 -12.85 20.96
CA ARG A 24 2.00 -13.89 20.85
C ARG A 24 1.21 -13.78 19.54
N ALA A 25 0.83 -12.56 19.14
CA ALA A 25 0.09 -12.33 17.90
C ALA A 25 0.90 -12.73 16.65
N ILE A 26 2.21 -12.42 16.63
CA ILE A 26 3.13 -12.84 15.57
C ILE A 26 3.22 -14.37 15.51
N ALA A 27 3.42 -15.04 16.65
CA ALA A 27 3.47 -16.50 16.70
C ALA A 27 2.16 -17.14 16.23
N LEU A 28 1.01 -16.58 16.61
CA LEU A 28 -0.29 -17.04 16.14
C LEU A 28 -0.44 -16.87 14.62
N ARG A 29 -0.05 -15.72 14.06
CA ARG A 29 -0.14 -15.49 12.61
C ARG A 29 0.76 -16.45 11.83
N LEU A 30 1.98 -16.68 12.31
CA LEU A 30 2.88 -17.68 11.72
C LEU A 30 2.23 -19.08 11.70
N LEU A 31 1.66 -19.52 12.83
CA LEU A 31 0.94 -20.79 12.92
C LEU A 31 -0.21 -20.85 11.91
N GLN A 32 -1.05 -19.81 11.85
CA GLN A 32 -2.20 -19.75 10.96
C GLN A 32 -1.78 -19.92 9.49
N TYR A 33 -0.72 -19.25 9.06
CA TYR A 33 -0.30 -19.33 7.67
C TYR A 33 0.38 -20.66 7.33
N ARG A 34 1.29 -21.15 8.17
CA ARG A 34 2.01 -22.41 7.88
C ARG A 34 1.13 -23.64 8.02
N CYS A 35 0.12 -23.59 8.88
CA CYS A 35 -0.80 -24.72 9.09
C CYS A 35 -2.15 -24.55 8.35
N GLY A 36 -2.37 -23.44 7.64
CA GLY A 36 -3.62 -23.17 6.92
C GLY A 36 -4.84 -23.03 7.85
N LEU A 37 -4.65 -22.53 9.07
CA LEU A 37 -5.71 -22.41 10.06
C LEU A 37 -6.50 -21.13 9.88
N GLY A 38 -7.81 -21.23 10.09
CA GLY A 38 -8.70 -20.10 10.26
C GLY A 38 -8.44 -19.32 11.56
N PRO A 39 -9.01 -18.11 11.68
CA PRO A 39 -8.79 -17.23 12.83
C PRO A 39 -9.13 -17.85 14.20
N HIS A 40 -10.13 -18.73 14.24
CA HIS A 40 -10.69 -19.29 15.47
C HIS A 40 -10.29 -20.75 15.74
N ASP A 41 -9.60 -21.41 14.81
CA ASP A 41 -9.33 -22.84 14.89
C ASP A 41 -8.52 -23.20 16.15
N HIS A 42 -7.49 -22.40 16.46
CA HIS A 42 -6.67 -22.59 17.67
C HIS A 42 -7.41 -22.33 19.00
N ILE A 43 -8.57 -21.64 18.95
CA ILE A 43 -9.42 -21.40 20.12
C ILE A 43 -10.37 -22.59 20.30
N ILE A 44 -10.92 -23.08 19.20
CA ILE A 44 -11.85 -24.21 19.17
C ILE A 44 -11.12 -25.51 19.53
N ASP A 45 -9.91 -25.71 18.97
CA ASP A 45 -9.06 -26.87 19.24
C ASP A 45 -7.64 -26.44 19.65
N PRO A 46 -7.46 -25.99 20.91
CA PRO A 46 -6.15 -25.56 21.40
C PRO A 46 -5.12 -26.69 21.48
N PHE A 47 -5.57 -27.94 21.46
CA PHE A 47 -4.74 -29.15 21.49
C PHE A 47 -4.63 -29.82 20.10
N GLY A 48 -4.99 -29.09 19.04
CA GLY A 48 -4.73 -29.51 17.68
C GLY A 48 -3.23 -29.75 17.47
N ILE A 49 -2.90 -30.85 16.79
CA ILE A 49 -1.53 -31.29 16.58
C ILE A 49 -0.99 -30.64 15.30
N ILE A 50 0.18 -30.01 15.42
CA ILE A 50 0.93 -29.49 14.27
C ILE A 50 1.65 -30.67 13.61
N SER A 51 1.55 -30.78 12.28
CA SER A 51 2.27 -31.79 11.52
C SER A 51 3.80 -31.59 11.64
N GLU A 52 4.58 -32.68 11.61
CA GLU A 52 6.05 -32.59 11.77
C GLU A 52 6.72 -31.71 10.71
N GLY A 53 6.19 -31.74 9.47
CA GLY A 53 6.65 -30.84 8.40
C GLY A 53 6.44 -29.37 8.74
N CYS A 54 5.24 -29.00 9.19
CA CYS A 54 4.95 -27.62 9.61
C CYS A 54 5.79 -27.20 10.82
N VAL A 55 6.06 -28.08 11.78
CA VAL A 55 6.93 -27.77 12.93
C VAL A 55 8.33 -27.39 12.45
N THR A 56 8.93 -28.19 11.56
CA THR A 56 10.29 -27.96 11.07
C THR A 56 10.42 -26.61 10.35
N GLU A 57 9.47 -26.29 9.47
CA GLU A 57 9.44 -24.99 8.78
C GLU A 57 9.27 -23.83 9.77
N MET A 58 8.32 -23.94 10.70
CA MET A 58 8.04 -22.89 11.67
C MET A 58 9.17 -22.69 12.69
N GLU A 59 9.98 -23.71 12.98
CA GLU A 59 11.18 -23.55 13.80
C GLU A 59 12.23 -22.69 13.09
N SER A 60 12.41 -22.87 11.78
CA SER A 60 13.26 -22.00 10.96
C SER A 60 12.71 -20.57 10.92
N ASP A 61 11.41 -20.41 10.63
CA ASP A 61 10.75 -19.11 10.61
C ASP A 61 10.88 -18.38 11.96
N MET A 62 10.71 -19.09 13.07
CA MET A 62 10.84 -18.54 14.42
C MET A 62 12.26 -18.07 14.70
N ALA A 63 13.29 -18.76 14.19
CA ALA A 63 14.67 -18.31 14.32
C ALA A 63 14.89 -16.97 13.60
N GLU A 64 14.31 -16.79 12.40
CA GLU A 64 14.36 -15.52 11.67
C GLU A 64 13.61 -14.40 12.40
N LEU A 65 12.42 -14.69 12.95
CA LEU A 65 11.63 -13.71 13.72
C LEU A 65 12.36 -13.25 15.00
N VAL A 66 13.04 -14.17 15.70
CA VAL A 66 13.87 -13.85 16.88
C VAL A 66 15.11 -13.03 16.48
N ALA A 67 15.59 -13.16 15.25
CA ALA A 67 16.59 -12.26 14.67
C ALA A 67 16.02 -10.90 14.22
N ALA A 68 14.78 -10.59 14.62
CA ALA A 68 14.03 -9.38 14.28
C ALA A 68 13.66 -9.25 12.79
N ARG A 69 13.79 -10.31 11.97
CA ARG A 69 13.30 -10.28 10.59
C ARG A 69 11.78 -10.10 10.61
N PRO A 70 11.20 -9.14 9.84
CA PRO A 70 9.76 -8.94 9.80
C PRO A 70 8.98 -10.20 9.39
N LEU A 71 7.84 -10.44 10.04
CA LEU A 71 6.97 -11.59 9.76
C LEU A 71 6.58 -11.67 8.27
N GLN A 72 6.32 -10.54 7.63
CA GLN A 72 5.93 -10.48 6.23
C GLN A 72 7.06 -10.94 5.29
N TYR A 73 8.32 -10.66 5.62
CA TYR A 73 9.47 -11.18 4.88
C TYR A 73 9.70 -12.67 5.14
N VAL A 74 9.45 -13.15 6.36
CA VAL A 74 9.50 -14.59 6.69
C VAL A 74 8.41 -15.36 5.92
N LEU A 75 7.20 -14.79 5.81
CA LEU A 75 6.09 -15.38 5.06
C LEU A 75 6.19 -15.15 3.53
N GLY A 76 7.00 -14.19 3.09
CA GLY A 76 7.14 -13.77 1.69
C GLY A 76 5.96 -12.97 1.14
N PHE A 77 5.03 -12.52 2.00
CA PHE A 77 3.91 -11.68 1.60
C PHE A 77 3.40 -10.78 2.74
N ALA A 78 2.70 -9.71 2.36
CA ALA A 78 1.90 -8.87 3.23
C ALA A 78 0.45 -8.82 2.73
N GLU A 79 -0.51 -8.73 3.65
CA GLU A 79 -1.91 -8.48 3.28
C GLU A 79 -2.13 -6.97 3.09
N PHE A 80 -2.80 -6.60 2.01
CA PHE A 80 -3.19 -5.22 1.71
C PHE A 80 -4.50 -5.21 0.92
N CYS A 81 -5.52 -4.49 1.40
CA CYS A 81 -6.85 -4.40 0.78
C CYS A 81 -7.43 -5.77 0.40
N GLY A 82 -7.33 -6.75 1.31
CA GLY A 82 -7.83 -8.12 1.11
C GLY A 82 -7.01 -8.99 0.13
N ARG A 83 -5.86 -8.51 -0.35
CA ARG A 83 -4.97 -9.23 -1.27
C ARG A 83 -3.64 -9.53 -0.60
N LYS A 84 -3.02 -10.65 -0.97
CA LYS A 84 -1.64 -10.96 -0.55
C LYS A 84 -0.69 -10.37 -1.58
N PHE A 85 0.14 -9.42 -1.20
CA PHE A 85 1.24 -8.90 -2.02
C PHE A 85 2.52 -9.60 -1.63
N LEU A 86 3.22 -10.15 -2.61
CA LEU A 86 4.58 -10.65 -2.42
C LEU A 86 5.45 -9.48 -1.94
N VAL A 87 6.24 -9.75 -0.90
CA VAL A 87 7.24 -8.82 -0.38
C VAL A 87 8.51 -9.59 -0.07
N GLU A 88 9.63 -8.89 -0.19
CA GLU A 88 10.94 -9.42 0.12
C GLU A 88 11.84 -8.27 0.60
N GLU A 89 12.98 -8.63 1.18
CA GLU A 89 13.96 -7.67 1.69
C GLU A 89 14.37 -6.68 0.58
N GLY A 90 14.44 -5.40 0.94
CA GLY A 90 14.65 -4.30 -0.02
C GLY A 90 13.36 -3.73 -0.64
N VAL A 91 12.17 -4.21 -0.25
CA VAL A 91 10.88 -3.63 -0.64
C VAL A 91 10.04 -3.30 0.59
N LEU A 92 9.56 -2.06 0.68
CA LEU A 92 8.73 -1.60 1.80
C LEU A 92 7.51 -2.51 2.02
N ILE A 93 7.26 -2.87 3.28
CA ILE A 93 6.09 -3.67 3.64
C ILE A 93 4.85 -2.75 3.62
N PRO A 94 3.78 -3.08 2.86
CA PRO A 94 2.54 -2.30 2.85
C PRO A 94 2.00 -2.04 4.26
N ARG A 95 1.56 -0.80 4.50
CA ARG A 95 1.04 -0.37 5.81
C ARG A 95 -0.50 -0.33 5.81
N PRO A 96 -1.16 -0.66 6.94
CA PRO A 96 -2.62 -0.60 7.04
C PRO A 96 -3.19 0.80 6.78
N GLU A 97 -2.50 1.85 7.22
CA GLU A 97 -2.92 3.24 7.01
C GLU A 97 -3.03 3.56 5.51
N THR A 98 -2.13 3.02 4.68
CA THR A 98 -2.13 3.22 3.22
C THR A 98 -3.39 2.63 2.55
N GLU A 99 -4.08 1.66 3.17
CA GLU A 99 -5.37 1.17 2.66
C GLU A 99 -6.44 2.26 2.66
N GLU A 100 -6.42 3.17 3.64
CA GLU A 100 -7.35 4.29 3.71
C GLU A 100 -7.17 5.27 2.53
N LEU A 101 -5.95 5.37 1.98
CA LEU A 101 -5.62 6.22 0.83
C LEU A 101 -6.28 5.67 -0.42
N VAL A 102 -6.13 4.36 -0.63
CA VAL A 102 -6.80 3.62 -1.71
C VAL A 102 -8.31 3.76 -1.58
N GLY A 103 -8.87 3.51 -0.38
CA GLY A 103 -10.29 3.69 -0.13
C GLY A 103 -10.79 5.10 -0.42
N TRP A 104 -9.98 6.13 -0.11
CA TRP A 104 -10.31 7.52 -0.41
C TRP A 104 -10.37 7.80 -1.91
N ILE A 105 -9.42 7.27 -2.69
CA ILE A 105 -9.38 7.44 -4.15
C ILE A 105 -10.59 6.77 -4.82
N LEU A 106 -10.95 5.57 -4.36
CA LEU A 106 -12.09 4.81 -4.87
C LEU A 106 -13.46 5.44 -4.52
N GLY A 107 -13.50 6.48 -3.69
CA GLY A 107 -14.74 7.14 -3.27
C GLY A 107 -15.49 6.42 -2.15
N ASN A 108 -14.90 5.37 -1.58
CA ASN A 108 -15.47 4.65 -0.45
C ASN A 108 -15.28 5.47 0.83
N ARG A 109 -16.32 6.20 1.22
CA ARG A 109 -16.44 6.70 2.60
C ARG A 109 -16.67 5.48 3.49
N GLN A 110 -15.59 5.00 4.11
CA GLN A 110 -15.53 3.92 5.10
C GLN A 110 -15.82 2.51 4.57
N GLN A 111 -14.78 1.80 4.13
CA GLN A 111 -14.63 0.37 4.44
C GLN A 111 -13.17 0.05 4.70
N ALA A 112 -12.73 0.28 5.93
CA ALA A 112 -11.66 -0.49 6.54
C ALA A 112 -12.16 -0.88 7.93
N ILE A 113 -11.96 -2.16 8.28
CA ILE A 113 -12.36 -2.86 9.51
C ILE A 113 -13.73 -3.56 9.44
N GLY A 114 -13.65 -4.90 9.32
CA GLY A 114 -14.52 -5.82 10.07
C GLY A 114 -15.93 -6.06 9.54
N ASN A 115 -16.14 -7.29 9.05
CA ASN A 115 -17.41 -7.90 8.67
C ASN A 115 -18.12 -7.32 7.43
N ARG A 116 -18.41 -8.26 6.52
CA ARG A 116 -19.36 -8.11 5.42
C ARG A 116 -20.63 -7.39 5.91
N GLN A 117 -20.81 -6.16 5.47
CA GLN A 117 -22.14 -5.61 5.21
C GLN A 117 -22.14 -4.93 3.85
N GLU A 118 -23.07 -5.41 3.03
CA GLU A 118 -23.46 -4.83 1.75
C GLU A 118 -23.87 -3.37 1.99
N GLY A 119 -22.97 -2.45 1.69
CA GLY A 119 -23.24 -1.02 1.69
C GLY A 119 -23.62 -0.59 0.29
N THR A 120 -24.91 -0.34 0.07
CA THR A 120 -25.51 0.31 -1.10
C THR A 120 -25.16 1.80 -1.17
N GLY A 121 -23.86 2.13 -1.12
CA GLY A 121 -23.37 3.46 -1.43
C GLY A 121 -23.29 3.62 -2.94
N ASN A 122 -23.94 4.64 -3.50
CA ASN A 122 -23.76 5.02 -4.90
C ASN A 122 -22.27 5.31 -5.11
N GLY A 123 -21.53 4.34 -5.68
CA GLY A 123 -20.06 4.32 -5.84
C GLY A 123 -19.53 5.47 -6.69
N GLN A 124 -19.53 6.67 -6.11
CA GLN A 124 -19.12 7.88 -6.79
C GLN A 124 -17.63 8.08 -6.53
N TRP A 125 -16.83 7.64 -7.49
CA TRP A 125 -15.39 7.83 -7.54
C TRP A 125 -15.04 9.30 -7.27
N ALA A 126 -13.95 9.55 -6.55
CA ALA A 126 -13.47 10.92 -6.34
C ALA A 126 -13.01 11.62 -7.65
N LEU A 127 -13.06 10.91 -8.77
CA LEU A 127 -12.79 11.32 -10.15
C LEU A 127 -13.80 12.32 -10.76
N GLY A 128 -14.81 12.76 -9.99
CA GLY A 128 -15.60 13.96 -10.25
C GLY A 128 -17.03 13.74 -10.72
N ASN A 129 -17.90 14.70 -10.39
CA ASN A 129 -19.35 14.73 -10.66
C ASN A 129 -19.74 14.90 -12.15
N ARG A 130 -18.93 14.47 -13.12
CA ARG A 130 -19.32 14.61 -14.53
C ARG A 130 -20.08 13.38 -15.00
N GLN A 131 -21.39 13.58 -15.16
CA GLN A 131 -22.36 12.78 -15.92
C GLN A 131 -21.99 12.56 -17.40
N GLU A 132 -20.74 12.82 -17.81
CA GLU A 132 -20.25 12.62 -19.17
C GLU A 132 -19.71 11.20 -19.32
N ALA A 133 -20.55 10.33 -19.89
CA ALA A 133 -20.18 9.07 -20.53
C ALA A 133 -19.15 8.18 -19.79
N MET A 134 -19.42 7.82 -18.53
CA MET A 134 -18.64 6.87 -17.72
C MET A 134 -18.66 5.40 -18.23
N GLY A 135 -18.94 5.17 -19.51
CA GLY A 135 -19.02 3.83 -20.09
C GLY A 135 -17.87 3.47 -21.03
N ASN A 136 -16.93 4.39 -21.31
CA ASN A 136 -15.94 4.17 -22.37
C ASN A 136 -14.58 4.86 -22.18
N ARG A 137 -14.15 5.10 -20.93
CA ARG A 137 -12.85 5.74 -20.63
C ARG A 137 -11.92 4.82 -19.84
N VAL A 138 -10.63 4.88 -20.18
CA VAL A 138 -9.53 4.31 -19.38
C VAL A 138 -9.05 5.36 -18.37
N VAL A 139 -8.91 4.98 -17.11
CA VAL A 139 -8.33 5.85 -16.06
C VAL A 139 -6.82 5.72 -16.08
N ARG A 140 -6.09 6.84 -16.15
CA ARG A 140 -4.62 6.84 -16.14
C ARG A 140 -4.11 7.31 -14.77
N ILE A 141 -3.33 6.48 -14.09
CA ILE A 141 -2.89 6.71 -12.70
C ILE A 141 -1.37 6.55 -12.62
N LEU A 142 -0.70 7.50 -11.97
CA LEU A 142 0.69 7.32 -11.52
C LEU A 142 0.70 6.93 -10.05
N ASP A 143 1.29 5.78 -9.76
CA ASP A 143 1.69 5.35 -8.41
C ASP A 143 3.19 5.63 -8.26
N ALA A 144 3.53 6.73 -7.58
CA ALA A 144 4.91 7.18 -7.41
C ALA A 144 5.49 6.68 -6.08
N ALA A 145 6.67 6.04 -6.14
CA ALA A 145 7.24 5.21 -5.09
C ALA A 145 6.40 3.94 -4.85
N CYS A 146 6.18 3.18 -5.93
CA CYS A 146 5.21 2.09 -5.93
C CYS A 146 5.59 0.92 -4.99
N GLY A 147 6.87 0.72 -4.66
CA GLY A 147 7.32 -0.31 -3.74
C GLY A 147 6.92 -1.71 -4.20
N SER A 148 6.04 -2.37 -3.44
CA SER A 148 5.47 -3.68 -3.80
C SER A 148 4.37 -3.62 -4.88
N GLY A 149 3.97 -2.41 -5.29
CA GLY A 149 2.87 -2.10 -6.20
C GLY A 149 1.51 -2.07 -5.52
N CYS A 150 1.46 -2.07 -4.18
CA CYS A 150 0.24 -2.29 -3.41
C CYS A 150 -0.88 -1.28 -3.71
N ILE A 151 -0.55 0.00 -3.90
CA ILE A 151 -1.53 1.05 -4.23
C ILE A 151 -2.03 0.86 -5.66
N GLY A 152 -1.14 0.98 -6.66
CA GLY A 152 -1.52 0.96 -8.08
C GLY A 152 -2.21 -0.32 -8.53
N ILE A 153 -1.74 -1.49 -8.09
CA ILE A 153 -2.34 -2.78 -8.44
C ILE A 153 -3.71 -2.93 -7.81
N THR A 154 -3.88 -2.49 -6.56
CA THR A 154 -5.20 -2.53 -5.91
C THR A 154 -6.18 -1.61 -6.63
N LEU A 155 -5.78 -0.38 -6.95
CA LEU A 155 -6.62 0.54 -7.73
C LEU A 155 -7.04 -0.08 -9.07
N ALA A 156 -6.11 -0.68 -9.81
CA ALA A 156 -6.43 -1.37 -11.07
C ALA A 156 -7.39 -2.55 -10.91
N ALA A 157 -7.25 -3.34 -9.84
CA ALA A 157 -8.12 -4.47 -9.57
C ALA A 157 -9.54 -4.03 -9.16
N GLU A 158 -9.67 -2.98 -8.35
CA GLU A 158 -10.96 -2.42 -7.93
C GLU A 158 -11.67 -1.70 -9.09
N ILE A 159 -10.91 -0.97 -9.93
CA ILE A 159 -11.44 -0.36 -11.17
C ILE A 159 -12.00 -1.44 -12.11
N ALA A 160 -11.29 -2.56 -12.27
CA ALA A 160 -11.75 -3.68 -13.10
C ALA A 160 -13.05 -4.32 -12.60
N GLY A 161 -13.26 -4.35 -11.28
CA GLY A 161 -14.52 -4.81 -10.68
C GLY A 161 -15.68 -3.82 -10.83
N SER A 162 -15.42 -2.59 -11.30
CA SER A 162 -16.43 -1.54 -11.43
C SER A 162 -16.99 -1.43 -12.85
N ASN A 163 -18.25 -1.01 -12.97
CA ASN A 163 -18.88 -0.69 -14.26
C ASN A 163 -18.64 0.77 -14.69
N SER A 164 -17.73 1.48 -14.02
CA SER A 164 -17.51 2.92 -14.22
C SER A 164 -16.43 3.23 -15.26
N PHE A 165 -15.62 2.25 -15.64
CA PHE A 165 -14.50 2.42 -16.56
C PHE A 165 -14.32 1.18 -17.44
N VAL A 166 -13.73 1.36 -18.62
CA VAL A 166 -13.40 0.25 -19.53
C VAL A 166 -11.96 -0.26 -19.38
N GLY A 167 -11.18 0.38 -18.50
CA GLY A 167 -9.79 0.02 -18.26
C GLY A 167 -9.12 0.95 -17.27
N SER A 168 -7.92 0.55 -16.85
CA SER A 168 -7.00 1.39 -16.09
C SER A 168 -5.59 1.24 -16.67
N GLU A 169 -4.85 2.34 -16.77
CA GLU A 169 -3.43 2.36 -17.09
C GLU A 169 -2.68 2.87 -15.85
N ILE A 170 -1.92 1.99 -15.21
CA ILE A 170 -1.14 2.30 -14.02
C ILE A 170 0.32 2.46 -14.42
N PHE A 171 0.87 3.64 -14.18
CA PHE A 171 2.29 3.92 -14.26
C PHE A 171 2.88 3.75 -12.86
N ALA A 172 3.71 2.72 -12.68
CA ALA A 172 4.30 2.40 -11.39
C ALA A 172 5.77 2.84 -11.39
N LEU A 173 6.05 3.94 -10.70
CA LEU A 173 7.37 4.56 -10.64
C LEU A 173 8.07 4.17 -9.35
N ASP A 174 9.31 3.70 -9.45
CA ASP A 174 10.19 3.52 -8.29
C ASP A 174 11.67 3.76 -8.65
N LEU A 175 12.49 4.10 -7.66
CA LEU A 175 13.94 4.21 -7.82
C LEU A 175 14.60 2.82 -7.75
N SER A 176 13.98 1.87 -7.05
CA SER A 176 14.52 0.53 -6.80
C SER A 176 14.14 -0.47 -7.89
N ASP A 177 15.15 -1.07 -8.53
CA ASP A 177 14.92 -2.18 -9.48
C ASP A 177 14.21 -3.36 -8.80
N LYS A 178 14.51 -3.58 -7.52
CA LYS A 178 13.92 -4.65 -6.71
C LYS A 178 12.43 -4.41 -6.47
N ALA A 179 12.05 -3.17 -6.15
CA ALA A 179 10.64 -2.78 -6.01
C ALA A 179 9.87 -2.99 -7.32
N LEU A 180 10.45 -2.58 -8.46
CA LEU A 180 9.84 -2.77 -9.78
C LEU A 180 9.70 -4.24 -10.16
N GLU A 181 10.67 -5.08 -9.82
CA GLU A 181 10.60 -6.54 -10.00
C GLU A 181 9.42 -7.13 -9.20
N VAL A 182 9.32 -6.79 -7.90
CA VAL A 182 8.23 -7.26 -7.02
C VAL A 182 6.87 -6.74 -7.49
N THR A 183 6.78 -5.47 -7.86
CA THR A 183 5.58 -4.85 -8.45
C THR A 183 5.12 -5.62 -9.69
N THR A 184 6.05 -5.97 -10.58
CA THR A 184 5.75 -6.72 -11.82
C THR A 184 5.23 -8.13 -11.51
N LYS A 185 5.85 -8.84 -10.57
CA LYS A 185 5.40 -10.17 -10.11
C LYS A 185 4.01 -10.10 -9.50
N ASN A 186 3.77 -9.12 -8.62
CA ASN A 186 2.48 -8.91 -7.98
C ASN A 186 1.38 -8.59 -9.00
N ALA A 187 1.64 -7.69 -9.95
CA ALA A 187 0.65 -7.32 -10.96
C ALA A 187 0.28 -8.50 -11.85
N SER A 188 1.28 -9.26 -12.30
CA SER A 188 1.06 -10.44 -13.16
C SER A 188 0.15 -11.47 -12.50
N ARG A 189 0.27 -11.66 -11.18
CA ARG A 189 -0.57 -12.57 -10.41
C ARG A 189 -1.94 -11.96 -10.10
N LEU A 190 -1.96 -10.82 -9.42
CA LEU A 190 -3.18 -10.23 -8.85
C LEU A 190 -4.15 -9.67 -9.91
N LEU A 191 -3.65 -9.08 -11.00
CA LEU A 191 -4.52 -8.58 -12.07
C LEU A 191 -5.12 -9.73 -12.89
N THR A 192 -4.41 -10.86 -13.02
CA THR A 192 -4.95 -12.08 -13.64
C THR A 192 -6.04 -12.72 -12.78
N GLU A 193 -5.81 -12.83 -11.47
CA GLU A 193 -6.81 -13.31 -10.49
C GLU A 193 -8.07 -12.43 -10.50
N ALA A 194 -7.90 -11.11 -10.51
CA ALA A 194 -9.01 -10.16 -10.60
C ALA A 194 -9.78 -10.32 -11.92
N SER A 195 -9.08 -10.43 -13.05
CA SER A 195 -9.71 -10.57 -14.37
C SER A 195 -10.49 -11.88 -14.52
N SER A 196 -10.01 -12.96 -13.91
CA SER A 196 -10.69 -14.27 -13.95
C SER A 196 -11.97 -14.32 -13.11
N SER A 197 -12.11 -13.40 -12.15
CA SER A 197 -13.28 -13.31 -11.27
C SER A 197 -14.42 -12.49 -11.88
N ILE A 198 -14.17 -11.75 -12.96
CA ILE A 198 -15.13 -10.86 -13.60
C ILE A 198 -15.85 -11.61 -14.73
N SER A 199 -17.18 -11.74 -14.61
CA SER A 199 -18.06 -12.42 -15.57
C SER A 199 -18.58 -11.49 -16.69
N ILE A 200 -18.02 -10.29 -16.82
CA ILE A 200 -18.57 -9.22 -17.66
C ILE A 200 -18.10 -9.37 -19.11
N GLN A 201 -19.05 -9.22 -20.05
CA GLN A 201 -18.87 -9.31 -21.51
C GLN A 201 -18.04 -8.16 -22.13
N GLN A 202 -17.51 -7.23 -21.33
CA GLN A 202 -16.66 -6.14 -21.79
C GLN A 202 -15.20 -6.44 -21.44
N THR A 203 -14.31 -6.26 -22.41
CA THR A 203 -12.86 -6.40 -22.24
C THR A 203 -12.32 -5.25 -21.39
N HIS A 204 -12.45 -5.34 -20.07
CA HIS A 204 -11.73 -4.44 -19.17
C HIS A 204 -10.24 -4.74 -19.28
N LYS A 205 -9.42 -3.73 -19.62
CA LYS A 205 -7.97 -3.90 -19.73
C LYS A 205 -7.26 -3.06 -18.68
N SER A 206 -6.71 -3.72 -17.68
CA SER A 206 -5.77 -3.11 -16.73
C SER A 206 -4.35 -3.31 -17.26
N LEU A 207 -3.65 -2.21 -17.52
CA LEU A 207 -2.26 -2.19 -17.92
C LEU A 207 -1.41 -1.64 -16.78
N LEU A 208 -0.25 -2.26 -16.55
CA LEU A 208 0.75 -1.78 -15.61
C LEU A 208 2.04 -1.48 -16.38
N HIS A 209 2.59 -0.29 -16.18
CA HIS A 209 3.82 0.21 -16.76
C HIS A 209 4.81 0.50 -15.63
N PRO A 210 5.55 -0.51 -15.13
CA PRO A 210 6.62 -0.29 -14.18
C PRO A 210 7.80 0.38 -14.88
N TYR A 211 8.32 1.48 -14.32
CA TYR A 211 9.50 2.14 -14.86
C TYR A 211 10.34 2.78 -13.76
N LYS A 212 11.65 2.79 -14.00
CA LYS A 212 12.61 3.34 -13.06
C LYS A 212 12.76 4.85 -13.26
N ALA A 213 12.52 5.62 -12.20
CA ALA A 213 12.83 7.04 -12.17
C ALA A 213 13.02 7.53 -10.73
N ASP A 214 13.78 8.62 -10.58
CA ASP A 214 13.90 9.34 -9.32
C ASP A 214 12.82 10.43 -9.25
N ILE A 215 11.93 10.37 -8.27
CA ILE A 215 10.91 11.39 -8.03
C ILE A 215 11.58 12.77 -7.89
N LEU A 216 12.72 12.83 -7.19
CA LEU A 216 13.44 14.07 -6.89
C LEU A 216 14.13 14.68 -8.10
N ALA A 217 14.38 13.90 -9.15
CA ALA A 217 14.89 14.41 -10.42
C ALA A 217 13.81 15.17 -11.23
N GLY A 218 12.54 15.08 -10.81
CA GLY A 218 11.41 15.69 -11.48
C GLY A 218 11.04 14.97 -12.79
N PRO A 219 9.94 15.37 -13.44
CA PRO A 219 9.56 14.83 -14.73
C PRO A 219 10.58 15.23 -15.81
N SER A 220 11.07 14.28 -16.60
CA SER A 220 12.05 14.47 -17.66
C SER A 220 11.41 14.73 -19.03
N GLY A 221 12.12 15.33 -20.00
CA GLY A 221 11.59 15.53 -21.36
C GLY A 221 11.29 14.23 -22.14
N GLN A 222 11.70 13.07 -21.62
CA GLN A 222 11.56 11.74 -22.23
C GLN A 222 10.69 10.81 -21.39
N ASP A 223 9.82 11.37 -20.54
CA ASP A 223 8.96 10.58 -19.67
C ASP A 223 8.08 9.61 -20.48
N VAL A 224 7.88 8.43 -19.92
CA VAL A 224 6.96 7.41 -20.45
C VAL A 224 5.51 7.92 -20.44
N ILE A 225 5.23 8.97 -19.65
CA ILE A 225 3.90 9.55 -19.46
C ILE A 225 3.79 10.86 -20.24
N GLU A 226 2.76 10.95 -21.07
CA GLU A 226 2.42 12.16 -21.80
C GLU A 226 2.00 13.29 -20.84
N SER A 227 2.39 14.53 -21.14
CA SER A 227 1.98 15.69 -20.33
C SER A 227 0.45 15.90 -20.36
N HIS A 228 -0.11 16.34 -19.24
CA HIS A 228 -1.55 16.59 -19.05
C HIS A 228 -2.46 15.39 -19.38
N SER A 229 -1.99 14.17 -19.13
CA SER A 229 -2.69 12.95 -19.50
C SER A 229 -3.24 12.15 -18.32
N LEU A 230 -2.70 12.35 -17.12
CA LEU A 230 -3.07 11.59 -15.93
C LEU A 230 -4.38 12.09 -15.31
N ASP A 231 -5.18 11.14 -14.84
CA ASP A 231 -6.35 11.37 -14.00
C ASP A 231 -5.96 11.55 -12.53
N ILE A 232 -5.03 10.70 -12.06
CA ILE A 232 -4.60 10.64 -10.66
C ILE A 232 -3.08 10.51 -10.58
N ILE A 233 -2.48 11.23 -9.64
CA ILE A 233 -1.18 10.89 -9.05
C ILE A 233 -1.44 10.47 -7.61
N VAL A 234 -0.90 9.33 -7.21
CA VAL A 234 -0.91 8.85 -5.84
C VAL A 234 0.51 8.50 -5.41
N SER A 235 0.85 8.77 -4.15
CA SER A 235 2.15 8.40 -3.61
C SER A 235 2.09 8.18 -2.10
N ASN A 236 2.78 7.15 -1.65
CA ASN A 236 3.28 7.03 -0.29
C ASN A 236 4.82 7.19 -0.33
N PRO A 237 5.33 8.44 -0.38
CA PRO A 237 6.76 8.68 -0.52
C PRO A 237 7.50 8.52 0.82
N PRO A 238 8.84 8.46 0.82
CA PRO A 238 9.61 8.56 2.06
C PRO A 238 9.31 9.87 2.79
N TYR A 239 8.91 9.77 4.06
CA TYR A 239 8.48 10.93 4.85
C TYR A 239 8.92 10.88 6.32
N VAL A 240 9.54 9.78 6.76
CA VAL A 240 10.02 9.64 8.13
C VAL A 240 11.31 10.41 8.25
N ARG A 241 11.40 11.32 9.22
CA ARG A 241 12.62 12.10 9.40
C ARG A 241 13.73 11.26 10.03
N ASP A 242 14.98 11.60 9.76
CA ASP A 242 16.13 10.89 10.35
C ASP A 242 16.09 10.89 11.89
N GLN A 243 15.67 11.99 12.52
CA GLN A 243 15.53 12.05 13.98
C GLN A 243 14.45 11.10 14.53
N GLU A 244 13.48 10.68 13.70
CA GLU A 244 12.38 9.78 14.10
C GLU A 244 12.82 8.31 14.09
N ARG A 245 13.99 7.99 13.52
CA ARG A 245 14.56 6.64 13.51
C ARG A 245 14.67 6.03 14.92
N ALA A 246 14.97 6.84 15.93
CA ALA A 246 15.11 6.38 17.31
C ALA A 246 13.78 5.88 17.93
N LEU A 247 12.64 6.24 17.33
CA LEU A 247 11.30 5.84 17.78
C LEU A 247 10.79 4.59 17.05
N MET A 248 11.52 4.11 16.05
CA MET A 248 11.10 3.00 15.20
C MET A 248 11.55 1.66 15.77
N HIS A 249 10.74 0.63 15.50
CA HIS A 249 11.08 -0.72 15.93
C HIS A 249 12.26 -1.27 15.13
N LYS A 250 13.08 -2.09 15.79
CA LYS A 250 14.35 -2.63 15.25
C LYS A 250 14.16 -3.38 13.93
N ASN A 251 13.06 -4.15 13.81
CA ASN A 251 12.72 -4.88 12.59
C ASN A 251 12.54 -3.96 11.36
N VAL A 252 12.06 -2.73 11.54
CA VAL A 252 11.91 -1.76 10.44
C VAL A 252 13.26 -1.17 10.08
N ILE A 253 14.03 -0.74 11.08
CA ILE A 253 15.33 -0.09 10.89
C ILE A 253 16.34 -1.04 10.22
N ASP A 254 16.36 -2.30 10.65
CA ASP A 254 17.40 -3.25 10.26
C ASP A 254 17.08 -3.97 8.93
N PHE A 255 15.81 -4.06 8.51
CA PHE A 255 15.41 -4.88 7.35
C PHE A 255 14.65 -4.15 6.24
N GLU A 256 13.92 -3.08 6.54
CA GLU A 256 13.19 -2.34 5.50
C GLU A 256 14.13 -1.32 4.81
N PRO A 257 13.96 -1.08 3.49
CA PRO A 257 14.86 -0.21 2.73
C PRO A 257 14.87 1.21 3.28
N THR A 258 16.05 1.72 3.65
CA THR A 258 16.21 3.06 4.23
C THR A 258 15.72 4.14 3.28
N GLU A 259 15.92 3.98 1.97
CA GLU A 259 15.50 4.93 0.94
C GLU A 259 13.98 5.02 0.80
N ALA A 260 13.23 3.98 1.22
CA ALA A 260 11.76 4.00 1.17
C ALA A 260 11.13 4.65 2.42
N LEU A 261 11.92 4.87 3.47
CA LEU A 261 11.42 5.36 4.76
C LEU A 261 11.82 6.81 5.00
N PHE A 262 13.11 7.10 4.82
CA PHE A 262 13.72 8.27 5.45
C PHE A 262 13.88 9.48 4.51
N VAL A 263 13.71 10.66 5.12
CA VAL A 263 13.99 11.96 4.53
C VAL A 263 14.84 12.79 5.49
N SER A 264 15.72 13.64 4.93
CA SER A 264 16.55 14.54 5.74
C SER A 264 15.72 15.50 6.58
N ASP A 265 16.10 15.66 7.86
CA ASP A 265 15.51 16.62 8.80
C ASP A 265 15.53 18.07 8.27
N HIS A 266 16.49 18.41 7.40
CA HIS A 266 16.65 19.76 6.85
C HIS A 266 15.67 20.07 5.71
N ASN A 267 15.11 19.06 5.05
CA ASN A 267 14.17 19.24 3.94
C ASN A 267 13.10 18.14 3.94
N PRO A 268 12.26 18.05 5.00
CA PRO A 268 11.26 16.98 5.16
C PRO A 268 10.15 17.02 4.10
N LEU A 269 10.03 18.13 3.38
CA LEU A 269 9.02 18.33 2.34
C LEU A 269 9.51 18.02 0.92
N VAL A 270 10.74 17.50 0.76
CA VAL A 270 11.41 17.40 -0.56
C VAL A 270 10.64 16.55 -1.58
N PHE A 271 10.13 15.38 -1.17
CA PHE A 271 9.36 14.51 -2.06
C PHE A 271 8.01 15.12 -2.43
N TYR A 272 7.33 15.79 -1.49
CA TYR A 272 6.06 16.45 -1.78
C TYR A 272 6.24 17.58 -2.80
N LYS A 273 7.31 18.39 -2.67
CA LYS A 273 7.64 19.45 -3.65
C LYS A 273 7.82 18.86 -5.05
N ALA A 274 8.61 17.79 -5.16
CA ALA A 274 8.83 17.13 -6.44
C ALA A 274 7.52 16.57 -7.01
N LEU A 275 6.71 15.86 -6.21
CA LEU A 275 5.43 15.30 -6.65
C LEU A 275 4.43 16.37 -7.11
N VAL A 276 4.44 17.55 -6.48
CA VAL A 276 3.66 18.71 -6.92
C VAL A 276 4.07 19.13 -8.33
N GLU A 277 5.37 19.20 -8.64
CA GLU A 277 5.90 19.51 -9.97
C GLU A 277 5.54 18.44 -11.01
N TRP A 278 5.64 17.16 -10.64
CA TRP A 278 5.14 16.04 -11.46
C TRP A 278 3.66 16.24 -11.80
N GLY A 279 2.84 16.59 -10.81
CA GLY A 279 1.42 16.83 -11.03
C GLY A 279 1.12 18.04 -11.90
N LEU A 280 1.85 19.15 -11.76
CA LEU A 280 1.70 20.32 -12.63
C LEU A 280 1.94 20.00 -14.10
N ARG A 281 2.82 19.02 -14.39
CA ARG A 281 3.15 18.63 -15.76
C ARG A 281 2.26 17.51 -16.31
N LEU A 282 1.92 16.52 -15.48
CA LEU A 282 1.30 15.29 -15.94
C LEU A 282 -0.21 15.22 -15.72
N LEU A 283 -0.76 15.88 -14.70
CA LEU A 283 -2.19 15.86 -14.47
C LEU A 283 -2.92 16.69 -15.52
N LYS A 284 -4.04 16.17 -16.01
CA LYS A 284 -5.00 16.98 -16.78
C LYS A 284 -5.67 18.04 -15.89
N PRO A 285 -6.27 19.10 -16.45
CA PRO A 285 -7.17 19.97 -15.69
C PRO A 285 -8.31 19.17 -15.04
N GLY A 286 -8.49 19.33 -13.74
CA GLY A 286 -9.39 18.54 -12.90
C GLY A 286 -8.85 17.18 -12.45
N GLY A 287 -7.62 16.82 -12.84
CA GLY A 287 -6.90 15.67 -12.29
C GLY A 287 -6.52 15.89 -10.82
N SER A 288 -6.33 14.82 -10.06
CA SER A 288 -6.12 14.89 -8.62
C SER A 288 -4.79 14.29 -8.17
N ILE A 289 -4.19 14.87 -7.14
CA ILE A 289 -3.03 14.32 -6.44
C ILE A 289 -3.46 13.86 -5.04
N TYR A 290 -2.98 12.68 -4.63
CA TYR A 290 -3.21 12.06 -3.33
C TYR A 290 -1.88 11.65 -2.70
N LEU A 291 -1.60 12.14 -1.50
CA LEU A 291 -0.32 11.93 -0.83
C LEU A 291 -0.55 11.36 0.57
N GLU A 292 0.10 10.26 0.91
CA GLU A 292 0.36 9.93 2.31
C GLU A 292 1.43 10.88 2.85
N ILE A 293 1.26 11.35 4.08
CA ILE A 293 2.09 12.39 4.67
C ILE A 293 2.60 12.04 6.06
N ASN A 294 3.70 12.67 6.44
CA ASN A 294 4.10 12.79 7.83
C ASN A 294 3.10 13.69 8.59
N GLU A 295 2.60 13.21 9.73
CA GLU A 295 1.55 13.89 10.51
C GLU A 295 1.94 15.28 11.00
N ALA A 296 3.24 15.57 11.14
CA ALA A 296 3.72 16.86 11.59
C ALA A 296 3.61 17.95 10.51
N TYR A 297 3.48 17.58 9.23
CA TYR A 297 3.64 18.50 8.09
C TYR A 297 2.38 18.66 7.22
N GLY A 298 1.21 18.22 7.70
CA GLY A 298 -0.01 18.22 6.90
C GLY A 298 -0.44 19.60 6.42
N LYS A 299 -0.26 20.63 7.24
CA LYS A 299 -0.61 22.02 6.88
C LYS A 299 0.31 22.58 5.81
N GLU A 300 1.59 22.30 5.92
CA GLU A 300 2.64 22.74 5.01
C GLU A 300 2.48 22.09 3.63
N VAL A 301 2.11 20.80 3.58
CA VAL A 301 1.79 20.12 2.32
C VAL A 301 0.54 20.71 1.66
N VAL A 302 -0.49 21.04 2.43
CA VAL A 302 -1.69 21.74 1.92
C VAL A 302 -1.34 23.12 1.37
N GLU A 303 -0.55 23.91 2.10
CA GLU A 303 -0.11 25.24 1.67
C GLU A 303 0.71 25.17 0.38
N MET A 304 1.62 24.20 0.28
CA MET A 304 2.42 23.96 -0.92
C MET A 304 1.55 23.67 -2.15
N LEU A 305 0.54 22.81 -2.00
CA LEU A 305 -0.42 22.53 -3.07
C LEU A 305 -1.23 23.79 -3.44
N ALA A 306 -1.67 24.56 -2.46
CA ALA A 306 -2.40 25.81 -2.69
C ALA A 306 -1.57 26.81 -3.51
N LEU A 307 -0.30 27.02 -3.13
CA LEU A 307 0.63 27.91 -3.81
C LEU A 307 0.95 27.46 -5.24
N ALA A 308 0.98 26.14 -5.46
CA ALA A 308 1.14 25.56 -6.80
C ALA A 308 -0.14 25.63 -7.66
N GLY A 309 -1.26 26.13 -7.13
CA GLY A 309 -2.49 26.33 -7.90
C GLY A 309 -3.50 25.18 -7.84
N TYR A 310 -3.27 24.18 -6.98
CA TYR A 310 -4.26 23.14 -6.71
C TYR A 310 -5.45 23.71 -5.91
N THR A 311 -6.60 23.09 -6.08
CA THR A 311 -7.87 23.42 -5.40
C THR A 311 -8.51 22.20 -4.78
N GLY A 312 -9.64 22.40 -4.09
CA GLY A 312 -10.36 21.29 -3.45
C GLY A 312 -9.50 20.55 -2.45
N LEU A 313 -8.62 21.30 -1.76
CA LEU A 313 -7.62 20.78 -0.84
C LEU A 313 -8.30 20.16 0.37
N ILE A 314 -7.92 18.94 0.70
CA ILE A 314 -8.42 18.22 1.87
C ILE A 314 -7.22 17.63 2.60
N LEU A 315 -7.08 17.96 3.88
CA LEU A 315 -6.24 17.25 4.83
C LEU A 315 -7.13 16.27 5.60
N ARG A 316 -6.76 14.99 5.57
CA ARG A 316 -7.54 13.90 6.15
C ARG A 316 -6.71 13.19 7.21
N LYS A 317 -7.40 12.88 8.31
CA LYS A 317 -6.87 12.07 9.40
C LYS A 317 -7.11 10.58 9.17
N ASP A 318 -6.20 9.75 9.70
CA ASP A 318 -6.35 8.30 9.79
C ASP A 318 -7.28 7.88 10.93
N LEU A 319 -7.51 6.56 11.06
CA LEU A 319 -8.30 5.97 12.15
C LEU A 319 -7.76 6.24 13.56
N ASN A 320 -6.50 6.67 13.68
CA ASN A 320 -5.86 7.05 14.94
C ASN A 320 -5.93 8.57 15.20
N ASP A 321 -6.75 9.31 14.45
CA ASP A 321 -6.96 10.77 14.53
C ASP A 321 -5.69 11.61 14.24
N LYS A 322 -4.72 11.02 13.53
CA LYS A 322 -3.49 11.70 13.07
C LYS A 322 -3.66 12.17 11.63
N ASP A 323 -3.18 13.38 11.33
CA ASP A 323 -3.10 13.85 9.95
C ASP A 323 -2.25 12.86 9.13
N ARG A 324 -2.83 12.27 8.08
CA ARG A 324 -2.18 11.16 7.36
C ARG A 324 -2.16 11.35 5.86
N MET A 325 -3.14 12.06 5.31
CA MET A 325 -3.32 12.12 3.86
C MET A 325 -3.75 13.50 3.39
N VAL A 326 -3.24 13.91 2.24
CA VAL A 326 -3.65 15.16 1.57
C VAL A 326 -4.12 14.87 0.16
N ARG A 327 -5.18 15.57 -0.26
CA ARG A 327 -5.64 15.61 -1.65
C ARG A 327 -5.65 17.03 -2.19
N GLY A 328 -5.24 17.23 -3.44
CA GLY A 328 -5.49 18.44 -4.22
C GLY A 328 -5.97 18.13 -5.65
N ILE A 329 -6.65 19.09 -6.28
CA ILE A 329 -7.16 19.00 -7.65
C ILE A 329 -6.50 20.08 -8.49
N LEU A 330 -5.84 19.71 -9.59
CA LEU A 330 -5.22 20.66 -10.50
C LEU A 330 -6.30 21.44 -11.25
N LYS A 331 -6.17 22.78 -11.30
CA LYS A 331 -7.09 23.65 -12.05
C LYS A 331 -6.97 23.46 -13.56
#